data_AF-M1CBY4-F1
#
_entry.id   AF-M1CBY4-F1
#
_cell.length_a   1.000
_cell.length_b   1.000
_cell.length_c   1.000
_cell.angle_alpha   90.00
_cell.angle_beta   90.00
_cell.angle_gamma   90.00
#
_symmetry.space_group_name_H-M   'P 1'
#
loop_
_entity.id
_entity.type
_entity.pdbx_description
1 polymer ?
#
loop_
_entity_poly.entity_id
_entity_poly.type
_entity_poly.pdbx_seq_one_letter_code
_entity_poly.pdbx_strand_id
1 'polypeptide(L)'
;MLLVNAWAIHRDPLLWEDPDSFKPERFEGVEVESWKLLPFGMGRRACPGSGLAQRVVGLALGTLVQCFEWKRVSDERVDLTEGKGLTMLKAEPLMARCKAREIVHKLLSEIS
;
A
#
# COMPACT_ATOMS: atom_id res chain seq x y z
N MET A 1 17.39 -25.34 4.85
CA MET A 1 16.23 -24.44 4.76
C MET A 1 16.69 -23.18 4.03
N LEU A 2 16.01 -22.77 2.96
CA LEU A 2 16.31 -21.55 2.21
C LEU A 2 15.23 -20.52 2.54
N LEU A 3 15.64 -19.30 2.91
CA LEU A 3 14.73 -18.20 3.21
C LEU A 3 15.00 -17.06 2.22
N VAL A 4 13.93 -16.53 1.62
CA VAL A 4 14.00 -15.37 0.73
C VAL A 4 13.62 -14.13 1.54
N ASN A 5 14.57 -13.21 1.68
CA ASN A 5 14.33 -11.96 2.40
C ASN A 5 13.82 -10.87 1.45
N ALA A 6 12.54 -10.96 1.07
CA ALA A 6 11.91 -9.97 0.19
C ALA A 6 11.96 -8.55 0.78
N TRP A 7 11.85 -8.42 2.11
CA TRP A 7 11.93 -7.13 2.80
C TRP A 7 13.26 -6.41 2.53
N ALA A 8 14.38 -7.13 2.62
CA ALA A 8 15.70 -6.56 2.34
C ALA A 8 15.87 -6.22 0.86
N ILE A 9 15.38 -7.05 -0.06
CA ILE A 9 15.43 -6.77 -1.50
C ILE A 9 14.65 -5.49 -1.84
N HIS A 10 13.47 -5.28 -1.24
CA HIS A 10 12.65 -4.09 -1.49
C HIS A 10 13.26 -2.81 -0.90
N ARG A 11 14.27 -2.93 -0.04
CA ARG A 11 14.97 -1.81 0.61
C ARG A 11 16.46 -1.72 0.27
N ASP A 12 16.91 -2.49 -0.71
CA ASP A 12 18.32 -2.48 -1.10
C ASP A 12 18.66 -1.17 -1.82
N PRO A 13 19.57 -0.33 -1.27
CA PRO A 13 19.97 0.93 -1.90
C PRO A 13 20.72 0.75 -3.23
N LEU A 14 21.20 -0.47 -3.54
CA LEU A 14 21.78 -0.80 -4.84
C LEU A 14 20.70 -1.03 -5.92
N LEU A 15 19.47 -1.36 -5.51
CA LEU A 15 18.34 -1.61 -6.40
C LEU A 15 17.37 -0.43 -6.46
N TRP A 16 17.29 0.35 -5.40
CA TRP A 16 16.29 1.38 -5.19
C TRP A 16 16.94 2.69 -4.71
N GLU A 17 16.70 3.78 -5.44
CA GLU A 17 17.03 5.12 -4.94
C GLU A 17 16.10 5.48 -3.77
N ASP A 18 16.64 6.03 -2.68
CA ASP A 18 15.90 6.35 -1.44
C ASP A 18 14.90 5.25 -1.03
N PRO A 19 15.37 4.03 -0.69
CA PRO A 19 14.52 2.85 -0.50
C PRO A 19 13.49 3.03 0.64
N ASP A 20 13.83 3.83 1.64
CA ASP A 20 12.96 4.08 2.80
C ASP A 20 11.93 5.20 2.56
N SER A 21 11.97 5.86 1.40
CA SER A 21 11.03 6.93 1.04
C SER A 21 9.83 6.40 0.26
N PHE A 22 8.62 6.77 0.69
CA PHE A 22 7.40 6.53 -0.07
C PHE A 22 7.36 7.43 -1.32
N LYS A 23 7.76 6.87 -2.46
CA LYS A 23 7.85 7.54 -3.77
C LYS A 23 7.11 6.71 -4.84
N PRO A 24 5.77 6.85 -4.97
CA PRO A 24 5.00 6.15 -6.01
C PRO A 24 5.50 6.43 -7.43
N GLU A 25 6.04 7.62 -7.66
CA GLU A 25 6.50 8.13 -8.95
C GLU A 25 7.64 7.27 -9.54
N ARG A 26 8.38 6.51 -8.72
CA ARG A 26 9.42 5.60 -9.22
C ARG A 26 8.88 4.49 -10.13
N PHE A 27 7.57 4.26 -10.08
CA PHE A 27 6.90 3.22 -10.87
C PHE A 27 6.19 3.81 -12.09
N GLU A 28 6.19 5.14 -12.27
CA GLU A 28 5.50 5.78 -13.39
C GLU A 28 6.35 5.67 -14.68
N GLY A 29 5.78 5.08 -15.73
CA GLY A 29 6.45 4.96 -17.02
C GLY A 29 7.67 4.03 -17.04
N VAL A 30 7.91 3.29 -15.96
CA VAL A 30 9.05 2.37 -15.81
C VAL A 30 8.54 0.94 -15.60
N GLU A 31 9.04 0.02 -16.42
CA GLU A 31 8.83 -1.41 -16.17
C GLU A 31 9.86 -1.89 -15.14
N VAL A 32 9.40 -2.22 -13.93
CA VAL A 32 10.26 -2.74 -12.86
C VAL A 32 10.49 -4.23 -13.08
N GLU A 33 11.75 -4.64 -13.04
CA GLU A 33 12.11 -6.04 -13.20
C GLU A 33 11.51 -6.87 -12.05
N SER A 34 10.87 -8.00 -12.41
CA SER A 34 10.07 -8.82 -11.49
C SER A 34 10.84 -9.36 -10.28
N TRP A 35 12.17 -9.38 -10.32
CA TRP A 35 13.02 -9.82 -9.23
C TRP A 35 13.35 -8.70 -8.21
N LYS A 36 13.21 -7.42 -8.58
CA LYS A 36 13.44 -6.28 -7.67
C LYS A 36 12.27 -6.07 -6.71
N LEU A 37 11.04 -6.35 -7.17
CA LEU A 37 9.82 -6.15 -6.41
C LEU A 37 8.99 -7.45 -6.35
N LEU A 38 8.91 -8.04 -5.16
CA LEU A 38 8.37 -9.39 -4.90
C LEU A 38 7.18 -9.41 -3.91
N PRO A 39 6.16 -8.55 -4.02
CA PRO A 39 5.05 -8.47 -3.05
C PRO A 39 4.19 -9.75 -3.04
N PHE A 40 4.23 -10.52 -4.13
CA PHE A 40 3.49 -11.76 -4.31
C PHE A 40 4.42 -12.95 -4.61
N GLY A 41 5.73 -12.81 -4.37
CA GLY A 41 6.73 -13.81 -4.78
C GLY A 41 6.86 -13.95 -6.29
N MET A 42 7.52 -15.02 -6.75
CA MET A 42 7.82 -15.26 -8.17
C MET A 42 7.84 -16.77 -8.48
N GLY A 43 7.61 -17.13 -9.74
CA GLY A 43 7.73 -18.50 -10.25
C GLY A 43 6.62 -19.44 -9.73
N ARG A 44 6.94 -20.74 -9.61
CA ARG A 44 5.95 -21.80 -9.26
C ARG A 44 5.31 -21.64 -7.86
N ARG A 45 5.85 -20.78 -7.01
CA ARG A 45 5.36 -20.51 -5.65
C ARG A 45 4.84 -19.08 -5.49
N ALA A 46 4.66 -18.36 -6.59
CA ALA A 46 4.01 -17.04 -6.55
C ALA A 46 2.59 -17.15 -6.01
N CYS A 47 2.13 -16.10 -5.34
CA CYS A 47 0.79 -16.03 -4.76
C CYS A 47 -0.26 -16.12 -5.87
N PRO A 48 -1.15 -17.14 -5.84
CA PRO A 48 -2.21 -17.27 -6.84
C PRO A 48 -3.26 -16.16 -6.73
N GLY A 49 -3.30 -15.44 -5.60
CA GLY A 49 -4.22 -14.33 -5.36
C GLY A 49 -3.73 -12.96 -5.83
N SER A 50 -2.56 -12.85 -6.48
CA SER A 50 -1.97 -11.56 -6.87
C SER A 50 -2.91 -10.70 -7.72
N GLY A 51 -3.55 -11.29 -8.74
CA GLY A 51 -4.50 -10.58 -9.60
C GLY A 51 -5.77 -10.11 -8.87
N LEU A 52 -6.27 -10.91 -7.92
CA LEU A 52 -7.42 -10.52 -7.08
C LEU A 52 -7.03 -9.38 -6.14
N ALA A 53 -5.89 -9.51 -5.45
CA ALA A 53 -5.39 -8.51 -4.51
C ALA A 53 -5.23 -7.14 -5.20
N GLN A 54 -4.63 -7.10 -6.39
CA GLN A 54 -4.46 -5.85 -7.15
C GLN A 54 -5.79 -5.18 -7.47
N ARG A 55 -6.81 -5.94 -7.89
CA ARG A 55 -8.14 -5.40 -8.18
C ARG A 55 -8.84 -4.88 -6.93
N VAL A 56 -8.81 -5.65 -5.84
CA VAL A 56 -9.48 -5.29 -4.58
C VAL A 56 -8.81 -4.07 -3.95
N VAL A 57 -7.48 -4.06 -3.84
CA VAL A 57 -6.73 -2.94 -3.26
C VAL A 57 -6.88 -1.69 -4.11
N GLY A 58 -6.80 -1.81 -5.45
CA GLY A 58 -6.99 -0.68 -6.36
C GLY A 58 -8.38 -0.06 -6.23
N LEU A 59 -9.44 -0.89 -6.21
CA LEU A 59 -10.81 -0.42 -6.03
C LEU A 59 -11.02 0.21 -4.65
N ALA A 60 -10.54 -0.43 -3.59
CA ALA A 60 -10.67 0.07 -2.24
C ALA A 60 -9.96 1.42 -2.09
N LEU A 61 -8.70 1.52 -2.51
CA LEU A 61 -7.92 2.75 -2.41
C LEU A 61 -8.54 3.88 -3.25
N GLY A 62 -8.93 3.59 -4.49
CA GLY A 62 -9.61 4.56 -5.35
C GLY A 62 -10.89 5.09 -4.71
N THR A 63 -11.71 4.20 -4.13
CA THR A 63 -12.94 4.58 -3.42
C THR A 63 -12.62 5.44 -2.19
N LEU A 64 -11.64 5.06 -1.36
CA LEU A 64 -11.26 5.81 -0.17
C LEU A 64 -10.76 7.22 -0.51
N VAL A 65 -10.00 7.38 -1.60
CA VAL A 65 -9.51 8.68 -2.07
C VAL A 65 -10.62 9.53 -2.69
N GLN A 66 -11.49 8.92 -3.50
CA GLN A 66 -12.59 9.60 -4.19
C GLN A 66 -13.67 10.09 -3.21
N CYS A 67 -13.99 9.28 -2.19
CA CYS A 67 -15.11 9.54 -1.29
C CYS A 67 -14.73 10.36 -0.06
N PHE A 68 -13.47 10.35 0.37
CA PHE A 68 -13.08 10.94 1.65
C PHE A 68 -11.88 11.88 1.56
N GLU A 69 -11.88 12.88 2.43
CA GLU A 69 -10.67 13.63 2.82
C GLU A 69 -10.11 13.02 4.10
N TRP A 70 -8.81 12.76 4.11
CA TRP A 70 -8.12 12.10 5.22
C TRP A 70 -7.24 13.08 5.97
N LYS A 71 -7.29 13.02 7.30
CA LYS A 71 -6.41 13.77 8.20
C LYS A 71 -5.91 12.89 9.32
N ARG A 72 -4.73 13.23 9.85
CA ARG A 72 -4.21 12.62 11.07
C ARG A 72 -5.09 12.98 12.27
N VAL A 73 -5.09 12.11 13.29
CA VAL A 73 -5.83 12.35 14.54
C VAL A 73 -5.20 13.46 15.38
N SER A 74 -3.89 13.67 15.24
CA SER A 74 -3.07 14.71 15.86
C SER A 74 -2.07 15.28 14.84
N ASP A 75 -1.30 16.30 15.23
CA ASP A 75 -0.25 16.89 14.40
C ASP A 75 1.03 16.02 14.33
N GLU A 76 1.10 14.96 15.15
CA GLU A 76 2.22 14.02 15.19
C GLU A 76 2.26 13.13 13.94
N ARG A 77 3.47 12.70 13.54
CA ARG A 77 3.61 11.77 12.43
C ARG A 77 3.04 10.40 12.81
N VAL A 78 2.50 9.70 11.83
CA VAL A 78 2.07 8.31 12.01
C VAL A 78 3.31 7.46 12.23
N ASP A 79 3.38 6.74 13.35
CA ASP A 79 4.41 5.73 13.57
C ASP A 79 4.25 4.59 12.57
N LEU A 80 5.26 4.33 11.74
CA LEU A 80 5.27 3.28 10.72
C LEU A 80 6.07 2.04 11.15
N THR A 81 6.46 1.95 12.41
CA THR A 81 7.19 0.80 12.95
C THR A 81 6.44 -0.50 12.66
N GLU A 82 7.18 -1.50 12.19
CA GLU A 82 6.65 -2.82 11.85
C GLU A 82 6.43 -3.65 13.13
N GLY A 83 5.26 -4.24 13.24
CA GLY A 83 4.89 -5.20 14.27
C GLY A 83 5.42 -6.61 13.95
N LYS A 84 5.23 -7.52 14.90
CA LYS A 84 5.67 -8.92 14.75
C LYS A 84 4.62 -9.73 14.00
N GLY A 85 5.05 -10.55 13.03
CA GLY A 85 4.17 -11.51 12.36
C GLY A 85 4.58 -11.80 10.92
N LEU A 86 3.80 -12.65 10.25
CA LEU A 86 4.05 -13.06 8.87
C LEU A 86 3.76 -11.93 7.85
N THR A 87 2.80 -11.05 8.15
CA THR A 87 2.27 -10.05 7.22
C THR A 87 2.71 -8.61 7.52
N MET A 88 3.79 -8.40 8.30
CA MET A 88 4.39 -7.09 8.61
C MET A 88 3.34 -6.00 8.90
N LEU A 89 2.46 -6.28 9.87
CA LEU A 89 1.46 -5.32 10.33
C LEU A 89 2.15 -4.11 10.96
N LYS A 90 1.45 -2.98 11.09
CA LYS A 90 1.94 -1.87 11.91
C LYS A 90 2.03 -2.31 13.38
N ALA A 91 3.05 -1.87 14.10
CA ALA A 91 3.18 -2.11 15.54
C ALA A 91 1.97 -1.53 16.29
N GLU A 92 1.62 -0.28 15.96
CA GLU A 92 0.42 0.38 16.46
C GLU A 92 -0.62 0.53 15.32
N PRO A 93 -1.90 0.16 15.54
CA PRO A 93 -2.95 0.32 14.54
C PRO A 93 -3.08 1.76 14.03
N LEU A 94 -3.33 1.91 12.72
CA LEU A 94 -3.55 3.24 12.13
C LEU A 94 -4.90 3.81 12.58
N MET A 95 -4.86 4.99 13.19
CA MET A 95 -6.05 5.81 13.44
C MET A 95 -6.02 7.06 12.55
N ALA A 96 -7.13 7.35 11.87
CA ALA A 96 -7.26 8.51 10.99
C ALA A 96 -8.65 9.13 11.08
N ARG A 97 -8.73 10.43 10.85
CA ARG A 97 -10.00 11.15 10.68
C ARG A 97 -10.35 11.16 9.19
N CYS A 98 -11.57 10.78 8.85
CA CYS A 98 -12.10 10.91 7.50
C CYS A 98 -13.32 11.84 7.49
N LYS A 99 -13.41 12.67 6.45
CA LYS A 99 -14.60 13.47 6.15
C LYS A 99 -15.09 13.09 4.76
N ALA A 100 -16.38 12.81 4.61
CA ALA A 100 -16.97 12.57 3.29
C ALA A 100 -16.81 13.82 2.41
N ARG A 101 -16.45 13.62 1.14
CA ARG A 101 -16.39 14.67 0.12
C ARG A 101 -17.78 14.99 -0.41
N GLU A 102 -17.98 16.21 -0.90
CA GLU A 102 -19.26 16.70 -1.44
C GLU A 102 -19.86 15.80 -2.53
N ILE A 103 -19.02 15.15 -3.35
CA ILE A 103 -19.49 14.19 -4.37
C ILE A 103 -20.33 13.06 -3.76
N VAL A 104 -19.99 12.61 -2.55
CA VAL A 104 -20.73 11.55 -1.85
C VAL A 104 -22.11 12.06 -1.44
N HIS A 105 -22.21 13.29 -0.94
CA HIS A 105 -23.49 13.88 -0.56
C HIS A 105 -24.44 14.02 -1.76
N LYS A 106 -23.92 14.45 -2.91
CA LYS A 106 -24.70 14.53 -4.17
C LYS A 106 -25.22 13.17 -4.61
N LEU A 107 -24.34 12.16 -4.66
CA LEU A 107 -24.72 10.80 -5.03
C LEU A 107 -25.79 10.22 -4.09
N LEU A 108 -25.66 10.44 -2.78
CA LEU A 108 -26.64 9.96 -1.81
C LEU A 108 -28.00 10.67 -1.95
N SER A 109 -28.01 11.97 -2.31
CA SER A 109 -29.24 12.71 -2.56
C SER A 109 -29.94 12.32 -3.87
N GLU A 110 -29.22 11.75 -4.84
CA GLU A 110 -29.78 11.29 -6.12
C GLU A 110 -30.42 9.89 -6.01
N ILE A 111 -30.08 9.12 -4.97
CA ILE A 111 -30.56 7.76 -4.73
C ILE A 111 -31.71 7.73 -3.70
N SER A 112 -31.92 8.81 -2.96
CA SER A 112 -33.03 9.02 -2.01
C SER A 112 -34.26 9.63 -2.66
#